data_AF-A0A1I7E9S0-F1
#
_entry.id   AF-A0A1I7E9S0-F1
#
_cell.length_a   1.000
_cell.length_b   1.000
_cell.length_c   1.000
_cell.angle_alpha   90.00
_cell.angle_beta   90.00
_cell.angle_gamma   90.00
#
_symmetry.space_group_name_H-M   'P 1'
#
loop_
_entity.id
_entity.type
_entity.pdbx_description
1 polymer ?
#
loop_
_entity_poly.entity_id
_entity_poly.type
_entity_poly.pdbx_seq_one_letter_code
_entity_poly.pdbx_strand_id
1 'polypeptide(L)'
;MAEVIVITPVKNSLETTLDTARAIAGSTVKVRHIIFNDFSTPETKAGLNENQPSIGYELIHLEDHTDHPSPNYKLVLQMAQKMANEANLPLLVIESDVVVKENTIRDLLDFQKANSKSGLVGSVTVDEKGVVNFPYLKFKGVKESVIDTSRSLSFCCTLFSTDFLKVYDFMGLDEAKDWYDTFISKKSIELGFKNYVLMNAPVWHRPHASRPWKQLKYSNPLKYYFLKFWKGMDKI
;
A
#
# COMPACT_ATOMS: atom_id res chain seq x y z
N MET A 1 -22.61 -6.25 -1.62
CA MET A 1 -21.69 -6.32 -0.47
C MET A 1 -20.27 -6.18 -1.01
N ALA A 2 -19.38 -5.50 -0.29
CA ALA A 2 -17.96 -5.42 -0.68
C ALA A 2 -17.28 -6.78 -0.51
N GLU A 3 -16.26 -7.06 -1.34
CA GLU A 3 -15.46 -8.28 -1.29
C GLU A 3 -14.13 -8.08 -0.54
N VAL A 4 -13.73 -6.83 -0.32
CA VAL A 4 -12.45 -6.44 0.30
C VAL A 4 -12.57 -5.04 0.90
N ILE A 5 -11.87 -4.80 2.01
CA ILE A 5 -11.62 -3.45 2.51
C ILE A 5 -10.30 -2.98 1.93
N VAL A 6 -10.32 -1.84 1.23
CA VAL A 6 -9.13 -1.21 0.66
C VAL A 6 -8.82 0.04 1.47
N ILE A 7 -7.57 0.20 1.89
CA ILE A 7 -7.12 1.41 2.59
C ILE A 7 -6.05 2.15 1.79
N THR A 8 -6.12 3.48 1.83
CA THR A 8 -5.12 4.37 1.23
C THR A 8 -4.70 5.43 2.24
N PRO A 9 -3.55 5.25 2.92
CA PRO A 9 -2.96 6.29 3.75
C PRO A 9 -2.46 7.45 2.89
N VAL A 10 -2.68 8.70 3.31
CA VAL A 10 -2.25 9.89 2.57
C VAL A 10 -1.76 11.01 3.50
N LYS A 11 -0.69 11.68 3.05
CA LYS A 11 -0.27 12.99 3.57
C LYS A 11 0.18 13.89 2.41
N ASN A 12 -0.52 15.01 2.21
CA ASN A 12 -0.16 16.07 1.24
C ASN A 12 0.05 15.61 -0.21
N SER A 13 -0.75 14.64 -0.68
CA SER A 13 -0.62 14.07 -2.03
C SER A 13 -1.97 13.96 -2.74
N LEU A 14 -2.71 15.08 -2.80
CA LEU A 14 -4.10 15.11 -3.30
C LEU A 14 -4.24 14.49 -4.70
N GLU A 15 -3.49 14.97 -5.69
CA GLU A 15 -3.63 14.54 -7.09
C GLU A 15 -3.43 13.02 -7.23
N THR A 16 -2.32 12.50 -6.70
CA THR A 16 -2.03 11.08 -6.81
C THR A 16 -3.08 10.24 -6.07
N THR A 17 -3.53 10.72 -4.91
CA THR A 17 -4.54 10.03 -4.11
C THR A 17 -5.87 9.93 -4.83
N LEU A 18 -6.30 11.00 -5.52
CA LEU A 18 -7.53 10.99 -6.31
C LEU A 18 -7.42 10.04 -7.50
N ASP A 19 -6.26 9.96 -8.16
CA ASP A 19 -6.04 9.01 -9.25
C ASP A 19 -6.05 7.55 -8.75
N THR A 20 -5.38 7.28 -7.62
CA THR A 20 -5.46 5.99 -6.92
C THR A 20 -6.90 5.64 -6.57
N ALA A 21 -7.66 6.57 -6.00
CA ALA A 21 -9.04 6.36 -5.61
C ALA A 21 -9.96 6.08 -6.81
N ARG A 22 -9.79 6.80 -7.92
CA ARG A 22 -10.54 6.53 -9.17
C ARG A 22 -10.21 5.15 -9.74
N ALA A 23 -8.93 4.76 -9.71
CA ALA A 23 -8.51 3.43 -10.18
C ALA A 23 -9.11 2.31 -9.32
N ILE A 24 -9.15 2.50 -8.00
CA ILE A 24 -9.80 1.57 -7.06
C ILE A 24 -11.31 1.52 -7.33
N ALA A 25 -11.98 2.66 -7.48
CA ALA A 25 -13.41 2.74 -7.78
C ALA A 25 -13.79 2.09 -9.13
N GLY A 26 -12.88 2.14 -10.11
CA GLY A 26 -13.03 1.49 -11.41
C GLY A 26 -12.74 -0.02 -11.42
N SER A 27 -12.51 -0.64 -10.27
CA SER A 27 -12.24 -2.07 -10.20
C SER A 27 -13.47 -2.93 -10.54
N THR A 28 -13.23 -4.08 -11.16
CA THR A 28 -14.23 -5.10 -11.49
C THR A 28 -14.86 -5.79 -10.27
N VAL A 29 -14.41 -5.45 -9.07
CA VAL A 29 -14.87 -6.01 -7.79
C VAL A 29 -15.47 -4.91 -6.94
N LYS A 30 -16.47 -5.25 -6.12
CA LYS A 30 -17.03 -4.27 -5.17
C LYS A 30 -16.07 -4.09 -4.01
N VAL A 31 -15.56 -2.88 -3.85
CA VAL A 31 -14.60 -2.52 -2.80
C VAL A 31 -15.26 -1.61 -1.76
N ARG A 32 -14.84 -1.74 -0.50
CA ARG A 32 -15.03 -0.69 0.52
C ARG A 32 -13.72 0.06 0.63
N HIS A 33 -13.62 1.21 -0.04
CA HIS A 33 -12.39 2.00 -0.07
C HIS A 33 -12.40 3.07 1.03
N ILE A 34 -11.34 3.14 1.82
CA ILE A 34 -11.19 4.07 2.94
C ILE A 34 -9.86 4.82 2.79
N ILE A 35 -9.92 6.14 2.72
CA ILE A 35 -8.74 7.01 2.70
C ILE A 35 -8.48 7.51 4.11
N PHE A 36 -7.26 7.28 4.61
CA PHE A 36 -6.81 7.78 5.90
C PHE A 36 -5.93 9.01 5.71
N ASN A 37 -6.48 10.19 6.02
CA ASN A 37 -5.76 11.45 5.96
C ASN A 37 -4.92 11.66 7.23
N ASP A 38 -3.60 11.66 7.09
CA ASP A 38 -2.63 11.80 8.17
C ASP A 38 -2.11 13.25 8.26
N PHE A 39 -2.95 14.14 8.80
CA PHE A 39 -2.63 15.55 9.04
C PHE A 39 -2.16 16.28 7.76
N SER A 40 -2.85 16.08 6.64
CA SER A 40 -2.56 16.85 5.43
C SER A 40 -2.93 18.33 5.58
N THR A 41 -2.40 19.17 4.68
CA THR A 41 -2.72 20.60 4.62
C THR A 41 -4.23 20.85 4.43
N PRO A 42 -4.74 22.02 4.81
CA PRO A 42 -6.14 22.38 4.60
C PRO A 42 -6.61 22.20 3.15
N GLU A 43 -5.75 22.48 2.18
CA GLU A 43 -6.06 22.33 0.75
C GLU A 43 -6.24 20.86 0.36
N THR A 44 -5.34 19.98 0.83
CA THR A 44 -5.46 18.54 0.58
C THR A 44 -6.69 17.97 1.28
N LYS A 45 -6.93 18.37 2.53
CA LYS A 45 -8.11 17.96 3.30
C LYS A 45 -9.40 18.37 2.59
N ALA A 46 -9.50 19.62 2.15
CA ALA A 46 -10.67 20.13 1.42
C ALA A 46 -10.88 19.38 0.10
N GLY A 47 -9.81 19.17 -0.67
CA GLY A 47 -9.89 18.44 -1.94
C GLY A 47 -10.34 16.99 -1.79
N LEU A 48 -9.92 16.30 -0.73
CA LEU A 48 -10.42 14.95 -0.41
C LEU A 48 -11.91 14.99 -0.07
N ASN A 49 -12.35 15.91 0.78
CA ASN A 49 -13.78 16.04 1.12
C ASN A 49 -14.65 16.34 -0.10
N GLU A 50 -14.22 17.25 -0.98
CA GLU A 50 -14.96 17.64 -2.18
C GLU A 50 -15.13 16.49 -3.18
N ASN A 51 -14.11 15.63 -3.34
CA ASN A 51 -14.12 14.54 -4.30
C ASN A 51 -14.71 13.22 -3.73
N GLN A 52 -14.98 13.18 -2.43
CA GLN A 52 -15.48 11.97 -1.77
C GLN A 52 -16.81 11.47 -2.38
N PRO A 53 -17.85 12.30 -2.62
CA PRO A 53 -19.14 11.82 -3.13
C PRO A 53 -19.08 11.35 -4.59
N SER A 54 -18.17 11.92 -5.39
CA SER A 54 -18.06 11.59 -6.81
C SER A 54 -17.27 10.30 -7.06
N ILE A 55 -16.26 10.01 -6.23
CA ILE A 55 -15.42 8.81 -6.37
C ILE A 55 -15.96 7.65 -5.52
N GLY A 56 -16.58 7.93 -4.37
CA GLY A 56 -17.27 6.93 -3.55
C GLY A 56 -16.40 6.23 -2.50
N TYR A 57 -15.30 6.85 -2.05
CA TYR A 57 -14.53 6.37 -0.90
C TYR A 57 -15.07 6.89 0.43
N GLU A 58 -14.74 6.20 1.52
CA GLU A 58 -14.86 6.71 2.89
C GLU A 58 -13.60 7.52 3.24
N LEU A 59 -13.76 8.58 4.02
CA LEU A 59 -12.66 9.45 4.42
C LEU A 59 -12.58 9.51 5.95
N ILE A 60 -11.40 9.20 6.48
CA ILE A 60 -11.10 9.28 7.91
C ILE A 60 -9.95 10.26 8.10
N HIS A 61 -10.14 11.28 8.94
CA HIS A 61 -9.09 12.20 9.33
C HIS A 61 -8.46 11.74 10.64
N LEU A 62 -7.16 11.46 10.65
CA LEU A 62 -6.50 10.92 11.84
C LEU A 62 -6.42 11.93 12.99
N GLU A 63 -6.49 13.22 12.69
CA GLU A 63 -6.62 14.29 13.70
C GLU A 63 -7.87 14.18 14.57
N ASP A 64 -8.91 13.47 14.12
CA ASP A 64 -10.11 13.18 14.92
C ASP A 64 -9.91 11.98 15.88
N HIS A 65 -8.78 11.29 15.78
CA HIS A 65 -8.51 10.02 16.47
C HIS A 65 -7.21 10.02 17.30
N THR A 66 -6.29 10.95 17.06
CA THR A 66 -5.03 11.05 17.78
C THR A 66 -4.49 12.47 17.69
N ASP A 67 -3.74 12.90 18.71
CA ASP A 67 -2.93 14.12 18.71
C ASP A 67 -1.46 13.82 18.36
N HIS A 68 -1.11 12.55 18.11
CA HIS A 68 0.25 12.15 17.77
C HIS A 68 0.65 12.73 16.39
N PRO A 69 1.82 13.38 16.27
CA PRO A 69 2.25 13.94 15.01
C PRO A 69 2.46 12.82 13.97
N SER A 70 2.08 13.10 12.72
CA SER A 70 2.37 12.21 11.60
C SER A 70 3.87 11.82 11.54
N PRO A 71 4.22 10.55 11.23
CA PRO A 71 3.36 9.52 10.63
C PRO A 71 2.51 8.72 11.63
N ASN A 72 1.24 8.48 11.30
CA ASN A 72 0.31 7.67 12.10
C ASN A 72 -0.06 6.32 11.46
N TYR A 73 0.87 5.73 10.71
CA TYR A 73 0.63 4.50 9.93
C TYR A 73 0.21 3.30 10.80
N LYS A 74 0.73 3.20 12.04
CA LYS A 74 0.33 2.18 13.02
C LYS A 74 -1.18 2.24 13.30
N LEU A 75 -1.69 3.43 13.61
CA LEU A 75 -3.09 3.66 13.92
C LEU A 75 -3.97 3.29 12.72
N VAL A 76 -3.53 3.67 11.51
CA VAL A 76 -4.21 3.28 10.26
C VAL A 76 -4.33 1.77 10.15
N LEU A 77 -3.24 1.02 10.34
CA LEU A 77 -3.25 -0.45 10.28
C LEU A 77 -4.17 -1.05 11.34
N GLN A 78 -4.13 -0.55 12.58
CA GLN A 78 -4.98 -1.03 13.68
C GLN A 78 -6.46 -0.82 13.39
N MET A 79 -6.84 0.39 12.96
CA MET A 79 -8.22 0.71 12.59
C MET A 79 -8.68 -0.15 11.41
N ALA A 80 -7.84 -0.29 10.39
CA ALA A 80 -8.14 -1.08 9.21
C ALA A 80 -8.33 -2.58 9.51
N GLN A 81 -7.46 -3.16 10.34
CA GLN A 81 -7.61 -4.54 10.78
C GLN A 81 -8.93 -4.75 11.53
N LYS A 82 -9.26 -3.85 12.46
CA LYS A 82 -10.52 -3.92 13.21
C LYS A 82 -11.71 -3.94 12.26
N MET A 83 -11.77 -3.01 11.30
CA MET A 83 -12.84 -2.97 10.29
C MET A 83 -12.90 -4.25 9.45
N ALA A 84 -11.74 -4.78 9.04
CA ALA A 84 -11.66 -5.99 8.22
C ALA A 84 -12.14 -7.23 8.98
N ASN A 85 -11.74 -7.37 10.24
CA ASN A 85 -12.18 -8.46 11.11
C ASN A 85 -13.67 -8.38 11.42
N GLU A 86 -14.22 -7.19 11.72
CA GLU A 86 -15.65 -6.98 11.95
C GLU A 86 -16.50 -7.30 10.72
N ALA A 87 -16.02 -6.95 9.52
CA ALA A 87 -16.70 -7.26 8.27
C ALA A 87 -16.44 -8.70 7.77
N ASN A 88 -15.52 -9.43 8.40
CA ASN A 88 -14.99 -10.71 7.91
C ASN A 88 -14.53 -10.64 6.43
N LEU A 89 -13.84 -9.55 6.08
CA LEU A 89 -13.31 -9.29 4.75
C LEU A 89 -11.77 -9.25 4.79
N PRO A 90 -11.08 -9.61 3.69
CA PRO A 90 -9.65 -9.36 3.58
C PRO A 90 -9.37 -7.85 3.55
N LEU A 91 -8.14 -7.48 3.92
CA LEU A 91 -7.65 -6.10 3.93
C LEU A 91 -6.64 -5.92 2.80
N LEU A 92 -6.79 -4.88 1.99
CA LEU A 92 -5.86 -4.51 0.92
C LEU A 92 -5.32 -3.11 1.19
N VAL A 93 -4.00 -2.98 1.31
CA VAL A 93 -3.33 -1.69 1.40
C VAL A 93 -2.89 -1.27 -0.01
N ILE A 94 -3.26 -0.06 -0.42
CA ILE A 94 -2.81 0.57 -1.68
C ILE A 94 -2.34 1.97 -1.35
N GLU A 95 -1.05 2.24 -1.57
CA GLU A 95 -0.46 3.56 -1.32
C GLU A 95 -1.03 4.65 -2.22
N SER A 96 -0.99 5.90 -1.75
CA SER A 96 -1.60 7.07 -2.39
C SER A 96 -0.98 7.48 -3.73
N ASP A 97 0.07 6.80 -4.18
CA ASP A 97 0.74 7.00 -5.46
C ASP A 97 0.78 5.74 -6.32
N VAL A 98 -0.10 4.77 -6.02
CA VAL A 98 -0.22 3.52 -6.75
C VAL A 98 -1.53 3.47 -7.52
N VAL A 99 -1.46 3.12 -8.80
CA VAL A 99 -2.60 2.97 -9.69
C VAL A 99 -2.75 1.50 -10.07
N VAL A 100 -3.91 0.93 -9.73
CA VAL A 100 -4.29 -0.45 -10.07
C VAL A 100 -4.96 -0.51 -11.45
N LYS A 101 -4.91 -1.68 -12.09
CA LYS A 101 -5.79 -1.98 -13.23
C LYS A 101 -7.15 -2.46 -12.74
N GLU A 102 -8.16 -2.41 -13.61
CA GLU A 102 -9.54 -2.81 -13.29
C GLU A 102 -9.65 -4.25 -12.73
N ASN A 103 -8.75 -5.15 -13.12
CA ASN A 103 -8.72 -6.54 -12.70
C ASN A 103 -7.72 -6.84 -11.57
N THR A 104 -6.81 -5.92 -11.22
CA THR A 104 -5.74 -6.20 -10.24
C THR A 104 -6.29 -6.71 -8.90
N ILE A 105 -7.33 -6.06 -8.37
CA ILE A 105 -7.94 -6.45 -7.09
C ILE A 105 -8.64 -7.81 -7.22
N ARG A 106 -9.30 -8.08 -8.35
CA ARG A 106 -9.90 -9.40 -8.64
C ARG A 106 -8.84 -10.49 -8.63
N ASP A 107 -7.73 -10.27 -9.34
CA ASP A 107 -6.65 -11.25 -9.45
C ASP A 107 -6.01 -11.57 -8.09
N LEU A 108 -5.79 -10.56 -7.24
CA LEU A 108 -5.30 -10.74 -5.87
C LEU A 108 -6.28 -11.57 -5.03
N LEU A 109 -7.57 -11.25 -5.08
CA LEU A 109 -8.61 -11.95 -4.32
C LEU A 109 -8.78 -13.40 -4.79
N ASP A 110 -8.80 -13.63 -6.09
CA ASP A 110 -8.97 -14.97 -6.67
C ASP A 110 -7.74 -15.84 -6.38
N PHE A 111 -6.53 -15.26 -6.45
CA PHE A 111 -5.32 -15.95 -6.02
C PHE A 111 -5.36 -16.33 -4.54
N GLN A 112 -5.75 -15.41 -3.66
CA GLN A 112 -5.87 -15.69 -2.22
C GLN A 112 -6.90 -16.78 -1.94
N LYS A 113 -8.06 -16.74 -2.61
CA LYS A 113 -9.11 -17.77 -2.49
C LYS A 113 -8.61 -19.14 -2.93
N ALA A 114 -7.81 -19.20 -3.99
CA ALA A 114 -7.22 -20.45 -4.49
C ALA A 114 -6.06 -20.97 -3.61
N ASN A 115 -5.46 -20.12 -2.78
CA ASN A 115 -4.28 -20.45 -1.96
C ASN A 115 -4.57 -20.18 -0.48
N SER A 116 -5.31 -21.07 0.18
CA SER A 116 -5.75 -20.89 1.58
C SER A 116 -4.62 -20.68 2.60
N LYS A 117 -3.38 -21.08 2.28
CA LYS A 117 -2.20 -20.81 3.13
C LYS A 117 -1.57 -19.42 2.91
N SER A 118 -2.08 -18.62 1.98
CA SER A 118 -1.56 -17.27 1.76
C SER A 118 -1.89 -16.37 2.94
N GLY A 119 -0.87 -15.78 3.55
CA GLY A 119 -1.04 -14.73 4.56
C GLY A 119 -1.09 -13.37 3.89
N LEU A 120 -0.08 -13.10 3.05
CA LEU A 120 0.01 -11.86 2.27
C LEU A 120 0.20 -12.15 0.77
N VAL A 121 -0.42 -11.32 -0.05
CA VAL A 121 -0.31 -11.39 -1.52
C VAL A 121 -0.07 -9.98 -2.05
N GLY A 122 1.12 -9.73 -2.57
CA GLY A 122 1.54 -8.43 -3.09
C GLY A 122 1.47 -8.39 -4.61
N SER A 123 1.09 -7.25 -5.16
CA SER A 123 1.30 -6.99 -6.59
C SER A 123 2.70 -6.42 -6.83
N VAL A 124 3.35 -6.86 -7.91
CA VAL A 124 4.58 -6.21 -8.38
C VAL A 124 4.29 -4.76 -8.80
N THR A 125 5.24 -3.87 -8.53
CA THR A 125 5.18 -2.48 -9.01
C THR A 125 5.91 -2.33 -10.33
N VAL A 126 5.34 -1.56 -11.25
CA VAL A 126 5.93 -1.21 -12.55
C VAL A 126 5.96 0.30 -12.75
N ASP A 127 6.84 0.75 -13.65
CA ASP A 127 6.84 2.11 -14.16
C ASP A 127 5.78 2.33 -15.27
N GLU A 128 5.75 3.52 -15.86
CA GLU A 128 4.84 3.89 -16.94
C GLU A 128 4.97 3.00 -18.19
N LYS A 129 6.13 2.33 -18.36
CA LYS A 129 6.42 1.43 -19.49
C LYS A 129 6.13 -0.03 -19.17
N GLY A 130 5.58 -0.32 -17.97
CA GLY A 130 5.32 -1.67 -17.51
C GLY A 130 6.57 -2.41 -17.05
N VAL A 131 7.70 -1.73 -16.85
CA VAL A 131 8.93 -2.36 -16.36
C VAL A 131 8.94 -2.37 -14.84
N VAL A 132 9.25 -3.53 -14.25
CA VAL A 132 9.36 -3.69 -12.79
C VAL A 132 10.25 -2.62 -12.18
N ASN A 133 9.72 -1.88 -11.20
CA ASN A 133 10.39 -0.76 -10.56
C ASN A 133 10.54 -0.98 -9.04
N PHE A 134 10.98 0.06 -8.32
CA PHE A 134 11.11 0.01 -6.86
C PHE A 134 9.72 -0.13 -6.19
N PRO A 135 9.56 -0.97 -5.15
CA PRO A 135 10.59 -1.71 -4.40
C PRO A 135 10.88 -3.14 -4.92
N TYR A 136 10.29 -3.53 -6.05
CA TYR A 136 10.33 -4.90 -6.56
C TYR A 136 11.43 -5.17 -7.61
N LEU A 137 12.43 -4.29 -7.76
CA LEU A 137 13.55 -4.41 -8.73
C LEU A 137 14.23 -5.80 -8.74
N LYS A 138 14.24 -6.50 -7.61
CA LYS A 138 14.76 -7.87 -7.47
C LYS A 138 14.03 -8.92 -8.34
N PHE A 139 12.81 -8.62 -8.77
CA PHE A 139 12.00 -9.47 -9.65
C PHE A 139 12.01 -8.99 -11.10
N LYS A 140 12.87 -8.02 -11.45
CA LYS A 140 13.04 -7.58 -12.83
C LYS A 140 13.55 -8.73 -13.69
N GLY A 141 12.84 -9.04 -14.78
CA GLY A 141 13.19 -10.10 -15.71
C GLY A 141 12.75 -11.51 -15.28
N VAL A 142 12.09 -11.65 -14.13
CA VAL A 142 11.44 -12.90 -13.72
C VAL A 142 10.27 -13.18 -14.67
N LYS A 143 10.11 -14.45 -15.08
CA LYS A 143 9.10 -14.87 -16.08
C LYS A 143 7.89 -15.55 -15.44
N GLU A 144 8.06 -16.05 -14.23
CA GLU A 144 7.04 -16.66 -13.41
C GLU A 144 5.93 -15.64 -13.13
N SER A 145 4.68 -16.06 -13.32
CA SER A 145 3.51 -15.22 -13.06
C SER A 145 3.28 -14.96 -11.57
N VAL A 146 3.73 -15.88 -10.71
CA VAL A 146 3.59 -15.82 -9.26
C VAL A 146 4.88 -16.31 -8.61
N ILE A 147 5.30 -15.63 -7.54
CA ILE A 147 6.50 -15.96 -6.78
C ILE A 147 6.13 -16.20 -5.32
N ASP A 148 6.35 -17.42 -4.80
CA ASP A 148 6.38 -17.72 -3.36
C ASP A 148 7.66 -17.09 -2.77
N THR A 149 7.54 -16.24 -1.76
CA THR A 149 8.66 -15.47 -1.24
C THR A 149 8.68 -15.37 0.28
N SER A 150 9.88 -15.47 0.85
CA SER A 150 10.15 -15.15 2.25
C SER A 150 10.53 -13.67 2.47
N ARG A 151 10.57 -12.88 1.38
CA ARG A 151 10.94 -11.46 1.43
C ARG A 151 9.76 -10.60 1.87
N SER A 152 10.05 -9.39 2.32
CA SER A 152 9.01 -8.40 2.57
C SER A 152 8.27 -8.02 1.29
N LEU A 153 6.95 -7.89 1.44
CA LEU A 153 6.03 -7.32 0.48
C LEU A 153 5.78 -5.88 0.87
N SER A 154 5.91 -4.96 -0.09
CA SER A 154 5.66 -3.55 0.17
C SER A 154 4.17 -3.26 0.17
N PHE A 155 3.76 -2.31 1.00
CA PHE A 155 2.38 -1.86 1.07
C PHE A 155 1.91 -1.01 -0.12
N CYS A 156 2.75 -0.81 -1.15
CA CYS A 156 2.31 -0.24 -2.43
C CYS A 156 0.99 -0.87 -2.92
N CYS A 157 0.90 -2.20 -2.90
CA CYS A 157 -0.34 -2.94 -3.15
C CYS A 157 -0.21 -4.35 -2.57
N THR A 158 -0.68 -4.56 -1.33
CA THR A 158 -0.60 -5.87 -0.64
C THR A 158 -1.92 -6.24 0.04
N LEU A 159 -2.42 -7.42 -0.31
CA LEU A 159 -3.61 -8.05 0.25
C LEU A 159 -3.23 -8.92 1.45
N PHE A 160 -4.03 -8.85 2.50
CA PHE A 160 -3.91 -9.58 3.75
C PHE A 160 -5.11 -10.51 3.85
N SER A 161 -4.85 -11.80 4.08
CA SER A 161 -5.92 -12.78 4.22
C SER A 161 -6.66 -12.61 5.54
N THR A 162 -7.95 -12.98 5.54
CA THR A 162 -8.77 -12.98 6.75
C THR A 162 -8.19 -13.85 7.85
N ASP A 163 -7.59 -14.98 7.48
CA ASP A 163 -7.01 -15.92 8.44
C ASP A 163 -5.77 -15.32 9.11
N PHE A 164 -4.94 -14.61 8.34
CA PHE A 164 -3.81 -13.89 8.91
C PHE A 164 -4.26 -12.75 9.83
N LEU A 165 -5.26 -11.95 9.40
CA LEU A 165 -5.80 -10.82 10.18
C LEU A 165 -6.44 -11.25 11.51
N LYS A 166 -6.97 -12.48 11.59
CA LYS A 166 -7.52 -13.05 12.83
C LYS A 166 -6.47 -13.57 13.78
N VAL A 167 -5.33 -14.05 13.26
CA VAL A 167 -4.28 -14.66 14.08
C VAL A 167 -3.26 -13.63 14.58
N TYR A 168 -2.99 -12.57 13.81
CA TYR A 168 -2.00 -11.57 14.19
C TYR A 168 -2.61 -10.22 14.55
N ASP A 169 -2.71 -9.91 15.83
CA ASP A 169 -3.24 -8.64 16.34
C ASP A 169 -2.28 -7.45 16.12
N PHE A 170 -2.74 -6.44 15.38
CA PHE A 170 -1.98 -5.23 15.07
C PHE A 170 -1.96 -4.24 16.24
N MET A 171 -2.76 -4.44 17.30
CA MET A 171 -2.64 -3.67 18.54
C MET A 171 -1.25 -3.85 19.17
N GLY A 172 -0.63 -5.01 18.96
CA GLY A 172 0.75 -5.31 19.39
C GLY A 172 1.86 -4.79 18.47
N LEU A 173 1.55 -3.98 17.44
CA LEU A 173 2.58 -3.35 16.61
C LEU A 173 3.42 -2.37 17.43
N ASP A 174 4.73 -2.48 17.28
CA ASP A 174 5.73 -1.69 18.00
C ASP A 174 5.78 -0.26 17.43
N GLU A 175 5.61 0.74 18.31
CA GLU A 175 5.63 2.16 17.96
C GLU A 175 7.00 2.66 17.49
N ALA A 176 8.09 2.00 17.88
CA ALA A 176 9.44 2.42 17.53
C ALA A 176 9.88 1.97 16.12
N LYS A 177 8.99 1.33 15.36
CA LYS A 177 9.30 0.69 14.08
C LYS A 177 8.45 1.25 12.95
N ASP A 178 9.10 1.89 11.98
CA ASP A 178 8.41 2.47 10.82
C ASP A 178 8.23 1.48 9.64
N TRP A 179 8.88 0.31 9.69
CA TRP A 179 8.87 -0.66 8.58
C TRP A 179 7.84 -1.77 8.75
N TYR A 180 6.57 -1.39 8.95
CA TYR A 180 5.47 -2.32 9.17
C TYR A 180 5.35 -3.37 8.07
N ASP A 181 5.61 -3.01 6.82
CA ASP A 181 5.62 -3.92 5.66
C ASP A 181 6.55 -5.12 5.87
N THR A 182 7.72 -4.88 6.43
CA THR A 182 8.76 -5.86 6.70
C THR A 182 8.40 -6.73 7.90
N PHE A 183 7.95 -6.11 9.01
CA PHE A 183 7.60 -6.84 10.22
C PHE A 183 6.37 -7.74 10.00
N ILE A 184 5.33 -7.21 9.36
CA ILE A 184 4.10 -7.95 9.07
C ILE A 184 4.40 -9.10 8.08
N SER A 185 5.20 -8.85 7.04
CA SER A 185 5.61 -9.91 6.11
C SER A 185 6.35 -11.05 6.80
N LYS A 186 7.30 -10.72 7.68
CA LYS A 186 8.03 -11.72 8.45
C LYS A 186 7.09 -12.48 9.40
N LYS A 187 6.20 -11.75 10.08
CA LYS A 187 5.28 -12.33 11.05
C LYS A 187 4.28 -13.30 10.41
N SER A 188 3.79 -12.99 9.21
CA SER A 188 2.98 -13.92 8.40
C SER A 188 3.67 -15.29 8.24
N ILE A 189 4.96 -15.28 7.87
CA ILE A 189 5.73 -16.52 7.69
C ILE A 189 5.97 -17.24 9.01
N GLU A 190 6.31 -16.50 10.08
CA GLU A 190 6.50 -17.07 11.44
C GLU A 190 5.24 -17.76 11.97
N LEU A 191 4.06 -17.29 11.56
CA LEU A 191 2.77 -17.87 11.92
C LEU A 191 2.35 -19.02 10.99
N GLY A 192 3.22 -19.44 10.07
CA GLY A 192 3.01 -20.59 9.18
C GLY A 192 2.29 -20.29 7.87
N PHE A 193 2.06 -19.02 7.55
CA PHE A 193 1.52 -18.60 6.26
C PHE A 193 2.61 -18.50 5.19
N LYS A 194 2.17 -18.42 3.94
CA LYS A 194 3.03 -18.13 2.77
C LYS A 194 2.74 -16.75 2.23
N ASN A 195 3.77 -16.08 1.73
CA ASN A 195 3.65 -14.78 1.09
C ASN A 195 3.95 -14.90 -0.41
N TYR A 196 3.20 -14.17 -1.23
CA TYR A 196 3.31 -14.27 -2.68
C TYR A 196 3.45 -12.90 -3.34
N VAL A 197 4.14 -12.86 -4.47
CA VAL A 197 4.17 -11.72 -5.39
C VAL A 197 3.52 -12.14 -6.70
N LEU A 198 2.47 -11.43 -7.10
CA LEU A 198 1.83 -11.60 -8.41
C LEU A 198 2.54 -10.68 -9.41
N MET A 199 3.21 -11.31 -10.37
CA MET A 199 3.86 -10.63 -11.50
C MET A 199 2.86 -10.36 -12.64
N ASN A 200 1.77 -11.12 -12.69
CA ASN A 200 0.71 -11.02 -13.70
C ASN A 200 -0.38 -9.99 -13.37
N ALA A 201 -0.39 -9.42 -12.17
CA ALA A 201 -1.36 -8.42 -11.73
C ALA A 201 -0.72 -7.04 -11.41
N PRO A 202 0.23 -6.52 -12.22
CA PRO A 202 1.09 -5.40 -11.84
C PRO A 202 0.32 -4.11 -11.56
N VAL A 203 0.87 -3.30 -10.64
CA VAL A 203 0.39 -1.94 -10.34
C VAL A 203 1.38 -0.89 -10.79
N TRP A 204 0.89 0.22 -11.33
CA TRP A 204 1.74 1.34 -11.67
C TRP A 204 2.06 2.13 -10.40
N HIS A 205 3.34 2.22 -10.06
CA HIS A 205 3.80 3.03 -8.94
C HIS A 205 4.37 4.34 -9.49
N ARG A 206 3.67 5.44 -9.24
CA ARG A 206 4.09 6.76 -9.71
C ARG A 206 5.37 7.15 -8.98
N PRO A 207 6.36 7.75 -9.67
CA PRO A 207 7.49 8.32 -8.97
C PRO A 207 6.98 9.40 -8.02
N HIS A 208 7.24 9.27 -6.71
CA HIS A 208 6.98 10.34 -5.76
C HIS A 208 7.55 11.66 -6.32
N ALA A 209 6.67 12.62 -6.65
CA ALA A 209 7.06 13.95 -7.10
C ALA A 209 7.98 14.65 -6.06
N SER A 210 7.90 14.21 -4.80
CA SER A 210 8.70 14.73 -3.69
C SER A 210 10.18 14.33 -3.71
N ARG A 211 10.59 13.25 -4.42
CA ARG A 211 12.01 12.80 -4.41
C ARG A 211 12.54 12.30 -5.76
N PRO A 212 12.51 13.11 -6.84
CA PRO A 212 13.06 12.74 -8.16
C PRO A 212 14.55 12.36 -8.08
N TRP A 213 15.27 12.95 -7.12
CA TRP A 213 16.68 12.70 -6.88
C TRP A 213 16.99 11.26 -6.45
N LYS A 214 16.05 10.52 -5.85
CA LYS A 214 16.29 9.11 -5.46
C LYS A 214 16.49 8.21 -6.67
N GLN A 215 15.87 8.55 -7.80
CA GLN A 215 16.11 7.87 -9.08
C GLN A 215 17.56 8.04 -9.57
N LEU A 216 18.24 9.12 -9.16
CA LEU A 216 19.66 9.32 -9.47
C LEU A 216 20.54 8.23 -8.88
N LYS A 217 20.11 7.52 -7.82
CA LYS A 217 20.89 6.37 -7.30
C LYS A 217 21.20 5.36 -8.39
N TYR A 218 20.26 5.20 -9.34
CA TYR A 218 20.33 4.21 -10.41
C TYR A 218 20.83 4.80 -11.72
N SER A 219 20.51 6.06 -12.03
CA SER A 219 20.92 6.71 -13.29
C SER A 219 22.22 7.52 -13.21
N ASN A 220 22.54 8.09 -12.04
CA ASN A 220 23.77 8.86 -11.79
C ASN A 220 24.18 8.81 -10.31
N PRO A 221 24.84 7.71 -9.88
CA PRO A 221 25.13 7.44 -8.47
C PRO A 221 25.97 8.53 -7.79
N LEU A 222 26.90 9.14 -8.53
CA LEU A 222 27.76 10.23 -8.03
C LEU A 222 26.91 11.46 -7.70
N LYS A 223 26.01 11.87 -8.60
CA LYS A 223 25.09 12.98 -8.37
C LYS A 223 24.11 12.68 -7.23
N TYR A 224 23.66 11.42 -7.11
CA TYR A 224 22.85 10.98 -5.98
C TYR A 224 23.55 11.18 -4.64
N TYR A 225 24.77 10.65 -4.47
CA TYR A 225 25.51 10.79 -3.21
C TYR A 225 25.95 12.23 -2.94
N PHE A 226 26.27 13.01 -3.97
CA PHE A 226 26.53 14.44 -3.84
C PHE A 226 25.32 15.20 -3.29
N LEU A 227 24.14 15.02 -3.91
CA LEU A 227 22.91 15.66 -3.45
C LEU A 227 22.50 15.16 -2.05
N LYS A 228 22.68 13.86 -1.78
CA LYS A 228 22.42 13.27 -0.46
C LYS A 228 23.29 13.89 0.63
N PHE A 229 24.60 14.06 0.38
CA PHE A 229 25.55 14.59 1.35
C PHE A 229 25.42 16.10 1.54
N TRP A 230 25.31 16.87 0.45
CA TRP A 230 25.32 18.34 0.50
C TRP A 230 23.95 18.97 0.77
N LYS A 231 22.87 18.38 0.25
CA LYS A 231 21.51 18.94 0.42
C LYS A 231 20.73 18.29 1.55
N GLY A 232 21.31 17.34 2.28
CA GLY A 232 20.70 16.72 3.45
C GLY A 232 19.32 16.10 3.19
N MET A 233 19.02 15.67 1.95
CA MET A 233 17.66 15.32 1.51
C MET A 233 17.10 14.02 2.11
N ASP A 234 17.87 13.35 2.99
CA ASP A 234 17.39 12.26 3.85
C ASP A 234 16.93 12.75 5.24
N LYS A 235 17.15 14.01 5.61
CA LYS A 235 16.59 14.59 6.83
C LYS A 235 15.10 14.84 6.60
N ILE A 236 14.27 14.15 7.39
CA ILE A 236 12.84 14.39 7.56
C ILE A 236 12.66 15.70 8.32
#